data_AF-A0A8T2ZUP0-F1
#
_entry.id   AF-A0A8T2ZUP0-F1
#
_cell.length_a   1.000
_cell.length_b   1.000
_cell.length_c   1.000
_cell.angle_alpha   90.00
_cell.angle_beta   90.00
_cell.angle_gamma   90.00
#
_symmetry.space_group_name_H-M   'P 1'
#
loop_
_entity.id
_entity.type
_entity.pdbx_description
1 polymer ?
#
loop_
_entity_poly.entity_id
_entity_poly.type
_entity_poly.pdbx_seq_one_letter_code
_entity_poly.pdbx_strand_id
1 'polypeptide(L)'
;MSATIISDPMVVPAPETQATAAATTVTKLIAQIEVESAKCDCCGLTEECTPAYIERVRERYHGKWICGLCAEAIKDEIVRTERLISTEEAMAKHMNFCKKFVSSGPPPDPTIHLIAAMRQILRRSLDSPRGLRSTPSSPTKTKGESRAAALTRSESCFPTLSG
;
A
#
# COMPACT_ATOMS: atom_id res chain seq x y z
N MET A 1 -16.58 -76.93 -33.73
CA MET A 1 -17.11 -75.85 -32.87
C MET A 1 -16.14 -75.72 -31.72
N SER A 2 -15.32 -74.67 -31.75
CA SER A 2 -14.23 -74.46 -30.79
C SER A 2 -14.67 -73.44 -29.73
N ALA A 3 -14.48 -73.78 -28.46
CA ALA A 3 -14.39 -72.85 -27.34
C ALA A 3 -13.46 -73.51 -26.29
N THR A 4 -12.25 -72.96 -26.06
CA THR A 4 -11.82 -72.16 -24.88
C THR A 4 -11.88 -73.00 -23.59
N ILE A 5 -10.84 -73.09 -22.74
CA ILE A 5 -10.31 -72.05 -21.84
C ILE A 5 -8.91 -72.46 -21.34
N ILE A 6 -7.92 -71.56 -21.43
CA ILE A 6 -6.64 -71.61 -20.69
C ILE A 6 -6.75 -70.54 -19.61
N SER A 7 -6.46 -70.92 -18.36
CA SER A 7 -6.24 -69.99 -17.26
C SER A 7 -4.75 -69.91 -16.98
N ASP A 8 -4.18 -68.70 -16.94
CA ASP A 8 -2.89 -68.43 -16.32
C ASP A 8 -2.93 -67.05 -15.64
N PRO A 9 -2.18 -66.83 -14.54
CA PRO A 9 -2.51 -65.89 -13.49
C PRO A 9 -2.01 -64.47 -13.77
N MET A 10 -2.65 -63.53 -13.07
CA MET A 10 -2.30 -62.12 -13.06
C MET A 10 -0.94 -61.88 -12.39
N VAL A 11 0.04 -61.45 -13.18
CA VAL A 11 1.21 -60.71 -12.68
C VAL A 11 0.88 -59.23 -12.75
N VAL A 12 0.85 -58.58 -11.59
CA VAL A 12 0.73 -57.12 -11.45
C VAL A 12 2.14 -56.53 -11.60
N PRO A 13 2.39 -55.59 -12.53
CA PRO A 13 3.57 -54.75 -12.44
C PRO A 13 3.29 -53.60 -11.48
N ALA A 14 4.07 -53.53 -10.40
CA ALA A 14 4.15 -52.34 -9.55
C ALA A 14 4.65 -51.13 -10.38
N PRO A 15 4.07 -49.92 -10.23
CA PRO A 15 4.59 -48.73 -10.87
C PRO A 15 5.54 -48.00 -9.90
N GLU A 16 6.78 -48.46 -9.79
CA GLU A 16 7.83 -47.76 -9.05
C GLU A 16 8.87 -47.13 -9.99
N THR A 17 8.49 -46.22 -10.90
CA THR A 17 9.52 -45.48 -11.68
C THR A 17 9.11 -44.14 -12.32
N GLN A 18 8.13 -43.39 -11.79
CA GLN A 18 7.77 -42.08 -12.39
C GLN A 18 7.92 -40.85 -11.47
N ALA A 19 8.16 -41.01 -10.17
CA ALA A 19 8.21 -39.88 -9.24
C ALA A 19 9.53 -39.07 -9.30
N THR A 20 10.66 -39.67 -9.69
CA THR A 20 11.97 -39.02 -9.65
C THR A 20 12.27 -38.15 -10.88
N ALA A 21 11.69 -38.46 -12.03
CA ALA A 21 11.90 -37.68 -13.25
C ALA A 21 11.18 -36.32 -13.19
N ALA A 22 9.91 -36.29 -12.75
CA ALA A 22 9.12 -35.08 -12.63
C ALA A 22 9.69 -34.11 -11.58
N ALA A 23 10.13 -34.64 -10.42
CA ALA A 23 10.77 -33.84 -9.38
C ALA A 23 12.10 -33.23 -9.87
N THR A 24 12.93 -34.01 -10.58
CA THR A 24 14.23 -33.52 -11.11
C THR A 24 14.05 -32.46 -12.20
N THR A 25 13.03 -32.58 -13.05
CA THR A 25 12.71 -31.56 -14.06
C THR A 25 12.16 -30.28 -13.45
N VAL A 26 11.34 -30.38 -12.40
CA VAL A 26 10.79 -29.20 -11.70
C VAL A 26 11.90 -28.44 -10.96
N THR A 27 12.80 -29.13 -10.26
CA THR A 27 13.93 -28.49 -9.57
C THR A 27 14.93 -27.86 -10.54
N LYS A 28 15.13 -28.46 -11.73
CA LYS A 28 15.99 -27.87 -12.79
C LYS A 28 15.35 -26.67 -13.49
N LEU A 29 14.02 -26.66 -13.65
CA LEU A 29 13.27 -25.52 -14.21
C LEU A 29 13.20 -24.34 -13.23
N ILE A 30 13.06 -24.59 -11.93
CA ILE A 30 13.06 -23.54 -10.89
C ILE A 30 14.43 -22.86 -10.77
N ALA A 31 15.53 -23.61 -10.97
CA ALA A 31 16.89 -23.06 -10.92
C ALA A 31 17.27 -22.15 -12.11
N GLN A 32 16.40 -22.03 -13.12
CA GLN A 32 16.67 -21.28 -14.36
C GLN A 32 15.66 -20.17 -14.66
N ILE A 33 14.77 -19.83 -13.73
CA ILE A 33 13.92 -18.65 -13.91
C ILE A 33 14.81 -17.42 -13.68
N GLU A 34 15.42 -16.97 -14.76
CA GLU A 34 16.18 -15.72 -14.81
C GLU A 34 15.23 -14.56 -14.51
N VAL A 35 15.53 -13.83 -13.45
CA VAL A 35 14.80 -12.65 -13.01
C VAL A 35 15.75 -11.46 -13.03
N GLU A 36 15.25 -10.34 -13.52
CA GLU A 36 15.95 -9.06 -13.59
C GLU A 36 15.20 -8.02 -12.76
N SER A 37 15.95 -7.12 -12.13
CA SER A 37 15.37 -5.96 -11.44
C SER A 37 15.19 -4.81 -12.43
N ALA A 38 13.96 -4.33 -12.59
CA ALA A 38 13.61 -3.29 -13.54
C ALA A 38 12.86 -2.15 -12.85
N LYS A 39 13.33 -0.91 -13.06
CA LYS A 39 12.78 0.31 -12.47
C LYS A 39 11.71 0.91 -13.36
N CYS A 40 10.49 1.10 -12.84
CA CYS A 40 9.38 1.66 -13.60
C CYS A 40 9.62 3.11 -14.04
N ASP A 41 9.33 3.40 -15.31
CA ASP A 41 9.49 4.73 -15.91
C ASP A 41 8.46 5.77 -15.42
N CYS A 42 7.38 5.33 -14.75
CA CYS A 42 6.35 6.22 -14.20
C CYS A 42 6.66 6.66 -12.78
N CYS A 43 6.76 5.70 -11.85
CA CYS A 43 6.84 5.96 -10.41
C CYS A 43 8.20 5.65 -9.79
N GLY A 44 9.12 5.02 -10.54
CA GLY A 44 10.43 4.65 -10.05
C GLY A 44 10.46 3.44 -9.11
N LEU A 45 9.34 2.74 -8.91
CA LEU A 45 9.29 1.46 -8.20
C LEU A 45 10.10 0.41 -8.98
N THR A 46 10.93 -0.35 -8.28
CA THR A 46 11.68 -1.47 -8.85
C THR A 46 10.94 -2.77 -8.60
N GLU A 47 10.78 -3.59 -9.64
CA GLU A 47 10.18 -4.93 -9.57
C GLU A 47 11.17 -5.98 -10.11
N GLU A 48 11.12 -7.19 -9.57
CA GLU A 48 11.86 -8.36 -10.09
C GLU A 48 10.95 -9.11 -11.06
N CYS A 49 11.39 -9.25 -12.32
CA CYS A 49 10.57 -9.78 -13.40
C CYS A 49 11.41 -10.63 -14.35
N THR A 50 10.78 -11.57 -15.06
CA THR A 50 11.48 -12.31 -16.11
C THR A 50 11.76 -11.40 -17.30
N PRO A 51 12.89 -11.54 -18.01
CA PRO A 51 13.21 -10.74 -19.19
C PRO A 51 12.09 -10.78 -20.25
N ALA A 52 11.50 -11.97 -20.45
CA ALA A 52 10.38 -12.15 -21.37
C ALA A 52 9.10 -11.39 -20.96
N TYR A 53 8.89 -11.14 -19.66
CA TYR A 53 7.80 -10.28 -19.22
C TYR A 53 8.13 -8.81 -19.44
N ILE A 54 9.38 -8.40 -19.17
CA ILE A 54 9.87 -7.04 -19.39
C ILE A 54 9.66 -6.62 -20.85
N GLU A 55 10.08 -7.45 -21.80
CA GLU A 55 9.94 -7.14 -23.23
C GLU A 55 8.48 -7.04 -23.67
N ARG A 56 7.60 -7.94 -23.23
CA ARG A 56 6.15 -7.84 -23.54
C ARG A 56 5.50 -6.57 -23.00
N VAL A 57 5.94 -6.09 -21.84
CA VAL A 57 5.46 -4.82 -21.29
C VAL A 57 5.98 -3.65 -22.12
N ARG A 58 7.26 -3.67 -22.49
CA ARG A 58 7.85 -2.63 -23.37
C ARG A 58 7.15 -2.55 -24.72
N GLU A 59 6.84 -3.68 -25.34
CA GLU A 59 6.07 -3.73 -26.60
C GLU A 59 4.70 -3.05 -26.45
N ARG A 60 4.01 -3.26 -25.32
CA ARG A 60 2.68 -2.67 -25.05
C ARG A 60 2.74 -1.17 -24.77
N TYR A 61 3.80 -0.70 -24.13
CA TYR A 61 3.91 0.66 -23.59
C TYR A 61 5.03 1.47 -24.26
N HIS A 62 5.14 1.38 -25.59
CA HIS A 62 6.01 2.22 -26.40
C HIS A 62 7.49 2.20 -25.94
N GLY A 63 8.01 1.01 -25.65
CA GLY A 63 9.38 0.78 -25.21
C GLY A 63 9.66 1.05 -23.72
N LYS A 64 8.64 1.47 -22.95
CA LYS A 64 8.80 1.79 -21.53
C LYS A 64 8.48 0.59 -20.64
N TRP A 65 9.24 0.43 -19.57
CA TRP A 65 8.94 -0.54 -18.53
C TRP A 65 7.97 0.08 -17.50
N ILE A 66 6.82 -0.58 -17.34
CA ILE A 66 5.72 -0.13 -16.49
C ILE A 66 5.47 -1.21 -15.44
N CYS A 67 5.56 -0.85 -14.16
CA CYS A 67 5.27 -1.79 -13.07
C CYS A 67 3.80 -2.22 -13.09
N GLY A 68 3.49 -3.35 -12.44
CA GLY A 68 2.14 -3.92 -12.43
C GLY A 68 1.06 -2.91 -11.99
N LEU A 69 1.36 -2.09 -10.97
CA LEU A 69 0.42 -1.09 -10.46
C LEU A 69 0.18 0.07 -11.43
N CYS A 70 1.23 0.58 -12.08
CA CYS A 70 1.08 1.64 -13.07
C CYS A 70 0.38 1.12 -14.34
N ALA A 71 0.59 -0.16 -14.70
CA ALA A 71 -0.06 -0.77 -15.85
C ALA A 71 -1.59 -0.83 -15.65
N GLU A 72 -2.07 -1.21 -14.47
CA GLU A 72 -3.50 -1.16 -14.13
C GLU A 72 -4.03 0.28 -14.11
N ALA A 73 -3.29 1.21 -13.49
CA ALA A 73 -3.71 2.62 -13.46
C ALA A 73 -3.85 3.25 -14.86
N ILE A 74 -2.98 2.87 -15.81
CA ILE A 74 -3.07 3.31 -17.21
C ILE A 74 -4.28 2.68 -17.90
N LYS A 75 -4.55 1.38 -17.69
CA LYS A 75 -5.76 0.73 -18.23
C LYS A 75 -7.02 1.41 -17.70
N ASP A 76 -7.05 1.73 -16.41
CA ASP A 76 -8.17 2.45 -15.82
C ASP A 76 -8.33 3.85 -16.42
N GLU A 77 -7.23 4.57 -16.70
CA GLU A 77 -7.30 5.91 -17.34
C GLU A 77 -7.92 5.85 -18.75
N ILE A 78 -7.64 4.78 -19.51
CA ILE A 78 -8.21 4.55 -20.84
C ILE A 78 -9.73 4.33 -20.74
N VAL A 79 -10.20 3.53 -19.76
CA VAL A 79 -11.61 3.17 -19.62
C VAL A 79 -12.43 4.26 -18.93
N ARG A 80 -11.84 5.01 -18.00
CA ARG A 80 -12.53 6.02 -17.18
C ARG A 80 -12.91 7.27 -17.97
N THR A 81 -12.21 7.56 -19.06
CA THR A 81 -12.48 8.77 -19.84
C THR A 81 -13.68 8.52 -20.77
N GLU A 82 -14.70 9.38 -20.71
CA GLU A 82 -15.89 9.30 -21.59
C GLU A 82 -15.54 9.31 -23.09
N ARG A 83 -14.35 9.83 -23.42
CA ARG A 83 -13.71 9.72 -24.73
C ARG A 83 -12.64 8.64 -24.66
N LEU A 84 -12.67 7.72 -25.62
CA LEU A 84 -11.59 6.75 -25.84
C LEU A 84 -10.29 7.53 -26.11
N ILE A 85 -9.34 7.45 -25.18
CA ILE A 85 -7.99 8.01 -25.33
C ILE A 85 -7.02 6.91 -25.75
N SER A 86 -5.94 7.28 -26.41
CA SER A 86 -4.90 6.32 -26.79
C SER A 86 -4.10 5.86 -25.55
N THR A 87 -3.45 4.70 -25.66
CA THR A 87 -2.53 4.21 -24.62
C THR A 87 -1.44 5.24 -24.31
N GLU A 88 -0.90 5.90 -25.35
CA GLU A 88 0.13 6.93 -25.20
C GLU A 88 -0.38 8.16 -24.43
N GLU A 89 -1.60 8.62 -24.72
CA GLU A 89 -2.23 9.73 -23.99
C GLU A 89 -2.49 9.37 -22.52
N ALA A 90 -3.02 8.17 -22.27
CA ALA A 90 -3.23 7.66 -20.90
C ALA A 90 -1.91 7.56 -20.13
N MET A 91 -0.86 7.06 -20.78
CA MET A 91 0.49 7.03 -20.24
C MET A 91 1.01 8.44 -19.90
N ALA A 92 0.86 9.41 -20.81
CA ALA A 92 1.33 10.77 -20.59
C ALA A 92 0.65 11.42 -19.38
N LYS A 93 -0.67 11.23 -19.23
CA LYS A 93 -1.42 11.69 -18.05
C LYS A 93 -0.90 11.03 -16.77
N HIS A 94 -0.76 9.70 -16.77
CA HIS A 94 -0.30 8.96 -15.60
C HIS A 94 1.14 9.32 -15.20
N MET A 95 2.07 9.41 -16.16
CA MET A 95 3.45 9.83 -15.91
C MET A 95 3.52 11.24 -15.31
N ASN A 96 2.69 12.16 -15.78
CA ASN A 96 2.61 13.52 -15.21
C ASN A 96 2.06 13.50 -13.77
N PHE A 97 1.09 12.64 -13.49
CA PHE A 97 0.61 12.43 -12.12
C PHE A 97 1.71 11.86 -11.21
N CYS A 98 2.40 10.80 -11.63
CA CYS A 98 3.50 10.21 -10.85
C CYS A 98 4.63 11.21 -10.61
N LYS A 99 5.04 11.98 -11.63
CA LYS A 99 6.08 13.02 -11.49
C LYS A 99 5.73 14.03 -10.39
N LYS A 100 4.48 14.50 -10.34
CA LYS A 100 4.02 15.41 -9.29
C LYS A 100 4.15 14.79 -7.91
N PHE A 101 3.69 13.55 -7.75
CA PHE A 101 3.76 12.82 -6.49
C PHE A 101 5.19 12.55 -6.02
N VAL A 102 6.08 12.13 -6.93
CA VAL A 102 7.50 11.90 -6.61
C VAL A 102 8.19 13.22 -6.26
N SER A 103 7.86 14.31 -6.97
CA SER A 103 8.46 15.63 -6.73
C SER A 103 8.02 16.29 -5.42
N SER A 104 6.82 15.98 -4.91
CA SER A 104 6.34 16.52 -3.62
C SER A 104 7.10 15.95 -2.41
N GLY A 105 7.92 14.91 -2.62
CA GLY A 105 8.64 14.23 -1.56
C GLY A 105 7.70 13.45 -0.63
N PRO A 106 8.26 12.66 0.29
CA PRO A 106 7.47 12.04 1.35
C PRO A 106 6.84 13.12 2.24
N PRO A 107 5.66 12.86 2.84
CA PRO A 107 5.11 13.75 3.86
C PRO A 107 6.15 14.02 4.96
N PRO A 108 6.17 15.24 5.53
CA PRO A 108 7.09 15.56 6.63
C PRO A 108 6.88 14.59 7.80
N ASP A 109 7.99 14.19 8.43
CA ASP A 109 7.95 13.26 9.56
C ASP A 109 7.08 13.83 10.70
N PRO A 110 5.94 13.19 11.04
CA PRO A 110 5.05 13.68 12.08
C PRO A 110 5.72 13.73 13.45
N THR A 111 6.79 12.96 13.65
CA THR A 111 7.59 12.94 14.89
C THR A 111 8.21 14.32 15.16
N ILE A 112 8.60 15.07 14.13
CA ILE A 112 9.16 16.41 14.29
C ILE A 112 8.15 17.35 14.95
N HIS A 113 6.90 17.33 14.49
CA HIS A 113 5.82 18.13 15.08
C HIS A 113 5.51 17.69 16.50
N LEU A 114 5.53 16.39 16.78
CA LEU A 114 5.35 15.85 18.13
C LEU A 114 6.46 16.32 19.08
N ILE A 115 7.73 16.20 18.67
CA ILE A 115 8.88 16.66 19.46
C ILE A 115 8.78 18.16 19.75
N ALA A 116 8.41 18.96 18.75
CA ALA A 116 8.22 20.40 18.92
C ALA A 116 7.12 20.72 19.94
N ALA A 117 5.97 20.05 19.84
CA ALA A 117 4.86 20.21 20.78
C ALA A 117 5.25 19.80 22.20
N MET A 118 5.89 18.64 22.38
CA MET A 118 6.37 18.17 23.68
C MET A 118 7.39 19.14 24.29
N ARG A 119 8.34 19.62 23.49
CA ARG A 119 9.32 20.63 23.91
C ARG A 119 8.65 21.91 24.39
N GLN A 120 7.60 22.37 23.72
CA GLN A 120 6.84 23.56 24.13
C GLN A 120 6.11 23.33 25.45
N ILE A 121 5.48 22.17 25.65
CA ILE A 121 4.83 21.80 26.91
C ILE A 121 5.83 21.79 28.06
N LEU A 122 6.98 21.13 27.87
CA LEU A 122 8.02 21.05 28.88
C LEU A 122 8.57 22.45 29.23
N ARG A 123 8.86 23.30 28.24
CA ARG A 123 9.30 24.69 28.50
C ARG A 123 8.26 25.48 29.30
N ARG A 124 6.97 25.45 28.90
CA ARG A 124 5.89 26.11 29.65
C ARG A 124 5.76 25.59 31.07
N SER A 125 6.02 24.30 31.29
CA SER A 125 5.98 23.71 32.64
C SER A 125 7.12 24.17 33.54
N LEU A 126 8.25 24.60 32.95
CA LEU A 126 9.42 25.11 33.65
C LEU A 126 9.39 26.64 33.82
N ASP A 127 8.79 27.37 32.88
CA ASP A 127 8.63 28.84 32.91
C ASP A 127 7.46 29.31 33.79
N SER A 128 6.58 28.40 34.21
CA SER A 128 5.61 28.70 35.25
C SER A 128 6.38 28.82 36.58
N PRO A 129 6.26 29.93 37.33
CA PRO A 129 6.71 29.94 38.71
C PRO A 129 5.95 28.80 39.35
N ARG A 130 6.67 27.79 39.84
CA ARG A 130 6.09 26.77 40.72
C ARG A 130 5.71 27.52 41.99
N GLY A 131 4.58 28.22 41.93
CA GLY A 131 3.99 28.96 43.01
C GLY A 131 3.86 27.98 44.15
N LEU A 132 4.53 28.31 45.25
CA LEU A 132 4.44 27.59 46.50
C LEU A 132 2.96 27.26 46.78
N ARG A 133 2.65 25.96 46.85
CA ARG A 133 1.39 25.36 47.33
C ARG A 133 0.12 25.77 46.56
N SER A 134 -0.31 24.91 45.65
CA SER A 134 -1.75 24.71 45.39
C SER A 134 -2.31 23.72 46.42
N THR A 135 -2.45 24.15 47.67
CA THR A 135 -3.43 23.52 48.56
C THR A 135 -4.79 24.12 48.19
N PRO A 136 -5.81 23.33 47.79
CA PRO A 136 -7.14 23.88 47.61
C PRO A 136 -7.71 24.18 48.99
N SER A 137 -7.57 25.42 49.46
CA SER A 137 -8.35 25.89 50.59
C SER A 137 -9.82 25.89 50.17
N SER A 138 -10.59 24.94 50.71
CA SER A 138 -12.04 24.88 50.56
C SER A 138 -12.66 26.24 50.87
N PRO A 139 -13.63 26.75 50.09
CA PRO A 139 -14.26 28.02 50.40
C PRO A 139 -15.22 27.84 51.59
N THR A 140 -14.84 28.40 52.73
CA THR A 140 -15.77 28.69 53.83
C THR A 140 -16.84 29.66 53.33
N LYS A 141 -18.09 29.36 53.67
CA LYS A 141 -19.27 30.11 53.24
C LYS A 141 -19.16 31.59 53.61
N THR A 142 -19.12 32.47 52.62
CA THR A 142 -19.49 33.87 52.77
C THR A 142 -20.50 34.23 51.69
N LYS A 143 -21.69 34.64 52.15
CA LYS A 143 -22.75 35.23 51.33
C LYS A 143 -22.17 36.44 50.58
N GLY A 144 -22.20 36.40 49.25
CA GLY A 144 -21.84 37.53 48.39
C GLY A 144 -22.13 37.16 46.94
N GLU A 145 -22.91 37.99 46.26
CA GLU A 145 -23.65 37.73 45.02
C GLU A 145 -22.83 37.06 43.91
N SER A 146 -23.37 35.94 43.42
CA SER A 146 -22.84 35.20 42.29
C SER A 146 -23.11 35.94 40.98
N ARG A 147 -22.07 36.50 40.37
CA ARG A 147 -21.97 36.64 38.91
C ARG A 147 -20.69 35.96 38.43
N ALA A 148 -20.64 34.64 38.60
CA ALA A 148 -19.70 33.82 37.86
C ALA A 148 -20.13 33.84 36.40
N ALA A 149 -19.35 34.50 35.54
CA ALA A 149 -19.49 34.36 34.10
C ALA A 149 -19.32 32.86 33.77
N ALA A 150 -20.42 32.21 33.42
CA ALA A 150 -20.42 30.84 32.95
C ALA A 150 -19.56 30.80 31.68
N LEU A 151 -18.48 30.02 31.71
CA LEU A 151 -17.73 29.68 30.51
C LEU A 151 -18.69 28.92 29.59
N THR A 152 -19.21 29.61 28.58
CA THR A 152 -20.03 29.03 27.53
C THR A 152 -19.23 27.96 26.80
N ARG A 153 -19.81 26.75 26.70
CA ARG A 153 -19.24 25.60 25.99
C ARG A 153 -19.02 25.98 24.51
N SER A 154 -17.86 25.61 23.95
CA SER A 154 -17.62 25.73 22.52
C SER A 154 -18.67 24.94 21.74
N GLU A 155 -19.41 25.63 20.87
CA GLU A 155 -20.32 25.00 19.90
C GLU A 155 -19.50 24.48 18.72
N SER A 156 -18.98 23.26 18.83
CA SER A 156 -18.45 22.52 17.70
C SER A 156 -19.28 21.27 17.47
N CYS A 157 -20.49 21.45 16.94
CA CYS A 157 -21.30 20.40 16.35
C CYS A 157 -22.10 21.02 15.20
N PHE A 158 -21.68 20.77 13.95
CA PHE A 158 -22.58 20.85 12.81
C PHE A 158 -23.16 19.45 12.57
N PRO A 159 -24.47 19.24 12.76
CA PRO A 159 -25.15 18.15 12.11
C PRO A 159 -26.31 18.71 11.31
N THR A 160 -26.18 18.83 9.99
CA THR A 160 -27.34 18.74 9.10
C THR A 160 -26.90 18.27 7.71
N LEU A 161 -26.99 16.96 7.50
CA LEU A 161 -27.44 16.41 6.23
C LEU A 161 -28.95 16.69 6.16
N SER A 162 -29.41 17.44 5.16
CA SER A 162 -30.73 17.24 4.55
C SER A 162 -30.89 18.13 3.32
N GLY A 163 -31.30 17.51 2.21
CA GLY A 163 -31.67 18.14 0.94
C GLY A 163 -31.23 17.32 -0.24
#